data_AF-A0A934DKR4-F1
#
_entry.id   AF-A0A934DKR4-F1
#
_cell.length_a   1.000
_cell.length_b   1.000
_cell.length_c   1.000
_cell.angle_alpha   90.00
_cell.angle_beta   90.00
_cell.angle_gamma   90.00
#
_symmetry.space_group_name_H-M   'P 1'
#
loop_
_entity.id
_entity.type
_entity.pdbx_description
1 polymer ?
#
loop_
_entity_poly.entity_id
_entity_poly.type
_entity_poly.pdbx_seq_one_letter_code
_entity_poly.pdbx_strand_id
1 'polypeptide(L)' 'MSTPRHCPGFEANKTLTAFICKCPNCGKEKEIFSDEFDKEHTCAGCKQKIDFSRCTLET' A
#
# COMPACT_ATOMS: atom_id res chain seq x y z
N MET A 1 9.76 -3.24 -33.20
CA MET A 1 8.65 -3.68 -32.32
C MET A 1 8.32 -2.54 -31.39
N SER A 2 7.27 -1.78 -31.71
CA SER A 2 6.82 -0.67 -30.86
C SER A 2 6.05 -1.27 -29.68
N THR A 3 6.58 -1.16 -28.47
CA THR A 3 5.82 -1.47 -27.25
C THR A 3 4.50 -0.69 -27.31
N PRO A 4 3.32 -1.32 -27.17
CA PRO A 4 2.05 -0.61 -27.17
C PRO A 4 2.09 0.46 -26.08
N ARG A 5 2.04 1.75 -26.46
CA ARG A 5 2.07 2.90 -25.52
C ARG A 5 0.75 3.08 -24.76
N HIS A 6 -0.10 2.07 -24.77
CA HIS A 6 -1.35 2.00 -24.06
C HIS A 6 -1.48 0.56 -23.55
N CYS A 7 -1.18 0.34 -22.28
CA CYS A 7 -1.76 -0.78 -21.55
C CYS A 7 -3.14 -0.29 -21.09
N PRO A 8 -4.25 -0.70 -21.75
CA PRO A 8 -5.61 -0.22 -21.47
C PRO A 8 -6.16 -0.84 -20.17
N GLY A 9 -5.43 -0.63 -19.09
CA GLY A 9 -5.67 -1.16 -17.75
C GLY A 9 -4.91 -0.39 -16.65
N PHE A 10 -3.93 0.45 -17.00
CA PHE A 10 -3.26 1.32 -16.02
C PHE A 10 -4.19 2.46 -15.55
N GLU A 11 -5.11 2.90 -16.41
CA GLU A 11 -6.06 3.97 -16.08
C GLU A 11 -7.16 3.52 -15.09
N ALA A 12 -7.49 2.23 -15.05
CA ALA A 12 -8.44 1.69 -14.07
C ALA A 12 -7.85 1.63 -12.66
N ASN A 13 -6.53 1.58 -12.53
CA ASN A 13 -5.83 1.60 -11.25
C ASN A 13 -5.51 3.04 -10.78
N LYS A 14 -5.86 4.10 -11.55
CA LYS A 14 -5.64 5.50 -11.15
C LYS A 14 -6.39 5.91 -9.88
N THR A 15 -7.43 5.16 -9.49
CA THR A 15 -8.17 5.39 -8.25
C THR A 15 -7.62 4.62 -7.05
N LEU A 16 -6.73 3.65 -7.26
CA LEU A 16 -6.05 2.95 -6.18
C LEU A 16 -4.95 3.85 -5.64
N THR A 17 -5.28 4.59 -4.58
CA THR A 17 -4.28 5.28 -3.77
C THR A 17 -3.43 4.25 -3.03
N ALA A 18 -2.13 4.24 -3.32
CA ALA A 18 -1.13 3.52 -2.55
C ALA A 18 -0.59 4.43 -1.45
N PHE A 19 -0.56 3.93 -0.22
CA PHE A 19 -0.05 4.62 0.96
C PHE A 19 1.11 3.84 1.54
N ILE A 20 2.20 4.53 1.86
CA ILE A 20 3.35 3.92 2.53
C ILE A 20 3.19 4.13 4.04
N CYS A 21 2.92 3.06 4.76
CA CYS A 21 2.81 3.06 6.21
C CYS A 21 4.05 2.41 6.84
N LYS A 22 4.70 3.09 7.78
CA LYS A 22 5.75 2.50 8.61
C LYS A 22 5.15 1.75 9.78
N CYS A 23 5.43 0.46 9.88
CA CYS A 23 5.00 -0.36 11.00
C CYS A 23 5.54 0.22 12.32
N PRO A 24 4.70 0.60 13.29
CA PRO A 24 5.15 1.23 14.53
C PRO A 24 5.97 0.30 15.43
N ASN A 25 5.89 -1.03 15.23
CA ASN A 25 6.63 -2.01 16.03
C ASN A 25 8.08 -2.22 15.55
N CYS A 26 8.33 -2.13 14.24
CA CYS A 26 9.65 -2.47 13.68
C CYS A 26 10.21 -1.44 12.69
N GLY A 27 9.46 -0.37 12.39
CA GLY A 27 9.85 0.68 11.44
C GLY A 27 9.79 0.27 9.97
N LYS A 28 9.32 -0.93 9.65
CA LYS A 28 9.30 -1.44 8.28
C LYS A 28 8.21 -0.77 7.47
N GLU A 29 8.58 -0.25 6.31
CA GLU A 29 7.67 0.34 5.34
C GLU A 29 6.81 -0.74 4.69
N LYS A 30 5.51 -0.50 4.67
CA LYS A 30 4.51 -1.37 4.06
C LYS A 30 3.66 -0.49 3.15
N GLU A 31 3.70 -0.81 1.87
CA GLU A 31 2.81 -0.19 0.88
C GLU A 31 1.44 -0.86 0.94
N ILE A 32 0.39 -0.05 1.00
CA ILE A 32 -1.00 -0.50 1.11
C ILE A 32 -1.86 0.27 0.15
N PHE A 33 -2.68 -0.48 -0.57
CA PHE A 33 -3.65 0.06 -1.50
C PHE A 33 -4.96 0.33 -0.78
N SER A 34 -5.69 1.35 -1.21
CA SER A 34 -6.98 1.74 -0.63
C SER A 34 -8.04 0.62 -0.63
N ASP A 35 -8.01 -0.30 -1.60
CA ASP A 35 -8.84 -1.51 -1.64
C ASP A 35 -8.54 -2.49 -0.49
N GLU A 36 -7.30 -2.49 -0.01
CA GLU A 36 -6.85 -3.38 1.05
C GLU A 36 -6.94 -2.72 2.44
N PHE A 37 -7.33 -1.46 2.55
CA PHE A 37 -7.27 -0.72 3.82
C PHE A 37 -8.18 -1.30 4.91
N ASP A 38 -9.30 -1.91 4.52
CA ASP A 38 -10.25 -2.58 5.42
C ASP A 38 -9.79 -3.98 5.85
N LYS A 39 -8.70 -4.50 5.27
CA LYS A 39 -8.19 -5.84 5.54
C LYS A 39 -7.10 -5.82 6.62
N GLU A 40 -6.99 -6.94 7.32
CA GLU A 40 -5.98 -7.11 8.37
C GLU A 40 -4.59 -7.31 7.75
N HIS A 41 -3.73 -6.30 7.82
CA HIS A 41 -2.36 -6.45 7.33
C HIS A 41 -1.42 -6.87 8.45
N THR A 42 -0.64 -7.90 8.15
CA THR A 42 0.45 -8.33 9.02
C THR A 42 1.78 -7.81 8.50
N CYS A 43 2.62 -7.31 9.40
CA CYS A 43 3.96 -6.86 9.06
C CYS A 43 4.85 -8.04 8.69
N ALA A 44 5.51 -7.99 7.54
CA ALA A 44 6.47 -9.02 7.16
C ALA A 44 7.77 -9.00 8.00
N GLY A 45 8.01 -7.92 8.74
CA GLY A 45 9.16 -7.79 9.65
C GLY A 45 8.89 -8.47 10.99
N CYS A 46 7.94 -7.94 11.78
CA CYS A 46 7.65 -8.44 13.13
C CYS A 46 6.54 -9.50 13.19
N LYS A 47 5.87 -9.83 12.08
CA LYS A 47 4.72 -10.74 12.02
C LYS A 47 3.55 -10.35 12.93
N GLN A 48 3.47 -9.07 13.31
CA GLN A 48 2.34 -8.52 14.07
C GLN A 48 1.37 -7.77 13.16
N LYS A 49 0.11 -7.65 13.57
CA LYS A 49 -0.87 -6.79 12.91
C LYS A 49 -0.35 -5.35 12.88
N ILE A 50 -0.37 -4.73 11.71
CA ILE A 50 -0.02 -3.32 11.55
C ILE A 50 -1.29 -2.53 11.87
N ASP A 51 -1.15 -1.61 12.82
CA ASP A 51 -2.24 -0.72 13.21
C ASP A 51 -2.18 0.53 12.32
N PHE A 52 -2.99 0.55 11.25
CA PHE A 52 -3.02 1.68 10.29
C PHE A 52 -3.57 2.97 10.90
N SER A 53 -4.41 2.85 11.92
CA SER A 53 -4.93 4.00 12.67
C SER A 53 -3.82 4.81 13.34
N ARG A 54 -2.66 4.20 13.59
CA ARG A 54 -1.47 4.86 14.13
C ARG A 54 -0.44 5.26 13.08
N CYS A 55 -0.65 4.89 11.81
CA CYS A 55 0.21 5.33 10.74
C CYS A 55 -0.17 6.74 10.32
N THR A 56 0.71 7.70 10.63
CA THR A 56 0.61 9.05 10.10
C THR A 56 0.92 9.00 8.61
N LEU A 57 -0.09 9.30 7.79
CA LEU A 57 0.10 9.60 6.37
C LEU A 57 0.94 10.89 6.30
N GLU A 58 2.20 10.79 5.90
CA GLU A 58 2.94 11.97 5.45
C GLU A 58 2.21 12.47 4.20
N THR A 59 1.56 13.63 4.34
CA THR A 59 0.73 14.28 3.32
C THR A 59 1.62 15.04 2.34
#